data_AF-A0AA96F867-F1
#
_entry.id   AF-A0AA96F867-F1
#
_cell.length_a   1.000
_cell.length_b   1.000
_cell.length_c   1.000
_cell.angle_alpha   90.00
_cell.angle_beta   90.00
_cell.angle_gamma   90.00
#
_symmetry.space_group_name_H-M   'P 1'
#
loop_
_entity.id
_entity.type
_entity.pdbx_description
1 polymer ?
#
loop_
_entity_poly.entity_id
_entity_poly.type
_entity_poly.pdbx_seq_one_letter_code
_entity_poly.pdbx_strand_id
1 'polypeptide(L)'
;MFKLKRGADEIVQGLLLAFVGAPVAYSAVAIVSMFVWPDLVSIGVVLGLGLFALGLLRALQGARHFLRNLETAALVRALGPDEVLRRDRAHDL
;
A
#
# COMPACT_ATOMS: atom_id res chain seq x y z
N MET A 1 0.28 -8.23 -20.01
CA MET A 1 -1.00 -7.93 -19.32
C MET A 1 -0.97 -8.12 -17.79
N PHE A 2 0.15 -8.51 -17.15
CA PHE A 2 0.18 -8.94 -15.74
C PHE A 2 0.62 -7.91 -14.69
N LYS A 3 1.14 -6.72 -15.06
CA LYS A 3 1.66 -5.74 -14.07
C LYS A 3 0.64 -4.75 -13.51
N LEU A 4 -0.50 -4.55 -14.19
CA LEU A 4 -1.53 -3.57 -13.80
C LEU A 4 -2.34 -3.97 -12.56
N LYS A 5 -2.61 -5.27 -12.35
CA LYS A 5 -3.38 -5.75 -11.17
C LYS A 5 -2.61 -5.58 -9.85
N ARG A 6 -1.28 -5.65 -9.89
CA ARG A 6 -0.44 -5.64 -8.69
C ARG A 6 -0.50 -4.31 -7.93
N GLY A 7 -0.52 -3.18 -8.63
CA GLY A 7 -0.61 -1.86 -8.00
C GLY A 7 -1.97 -1.61 -7.33
N ALA A 8 -3.06 -2.05 -7.96
CA ALA A 8 -4.41 -1.91 -7.38
C ALA A 8 -4.59 -2.80 -6.14
N ASP A 9 -4.09 -4.04 -6.17
CA ASP A 9 -4.16 -4.95 -5.02
C ASP A 9 -3.34 -4.41 -3.83
N GLU A 10 -2.16 -3.82 -4.08
CA GLU A 10 -1.33 -3.21 -3.03
C GLU A 10 -2.02 -1.99 -2.38
N ILE A 11 -2.78 -1.20 -3.16
CA ILE A 11 -3.60 -0.10 -2.64
C ILE A 11 -4.70 -0.64 -1.73
N VAL A 12 -5.48 -1.60 -2.23
CA VAL A 12 -6.61 -2.16 -1.48
C VAL A 12 -6.13 -2.86 -0.21
N GLN A 13 -5.06 -3.65 -0.29
CA GLN A 13 -4.47 -4.30 0.89
C GLN A 13 -3.93 -3.29 1.89
N GLY A 14 -3.25 -2.24 1.43
CA GLY A 14 -2.75 -1.17 2.29
C GLY A 14 -3.87 -0.43 3.02
N LEU A 15 -4.94 -0.09 2.30
CA LEU A 15 -6.13 0.57 2.88
C LEU A 15 -6.88 -0.35 3.86
N LEU A 16 -7.05 -1.62 3.54
CA LEU A 16 -7.66 -2.59 4.46
C LEU A 16 -6.83 -2.76 5.73
N LEU A 17 -5.50 -2.82 5.62
CA LEU A 17 -4.64 -2.89 6.80
C LEU A 17 -4.76 -1.61 7.65
N ALA A 18 -4.77 -0.44 7.03
CA ALA A 18 -4.83 0.84 7.73
C ALA A 18 -6.19 1.08 8.41
N PHE A 19 -7.29 0.89 7.69
CA PHE A 19 -8.61 1.29 8.17
C PHE A 19 -9.44 0.15 8.78
N VAL A 20 -9.03 -1.10 8.59
CA VAL A 20 -9.73 -2.27 9.16
C VAL A 20 -8.81 -3.05 10.09
N GLY A 21 -7.62 -3.44 9.61
CA GLY A 21 -6.67 -4.22 10.40
C GLY A 21 -6.20 -3.50 11.66
N ALA A 22 -5.80 -2.24 11.54
CA ALA A 22 -5.29 -1.46 12.68
C ALA A 22 -6.36 -1.19 13.75
N PRO A 23 -7.60 -0.74 13.42
CA PRO A 23 -8.65 -0.59 14.43
C PRO A 23 -9.08 -1.90 15.08
N VAL A 24 -9.13 -3.01 14.33
CA VAL A 24 -9.47 -4.33 14.88
C VAL A 24 -8.38 -4.80 15.85
N ALA A 25 -7.11 -4.68 15.47
CA ALA A 25 -5.98 -5.05 16.33
C ALA A 25 -5.95 -4.18 17.61
N TYR A 26 -6.15 -2.87 17.48
CA TYR A 26 -6.27 -1.96 18.63
C TYR A 26 -7.40 -2.40 19.56
N SER A 27 -8.58 -2.65 19.01
CA SER A 27 -9.77 -3.03 19.81
C SER A 27 -9.55 -4.36 20.52
N ALA A 28 -8.96 -5.34 19.87
CA ALA A 28 -8.60 -6.62 20.48
C ALA A 28 -7.61 -6.44 21.65
N VAL A 29 -6.56 -5.64 21.47
CA VAL A 29 -5.61 -5.32 22.54
C VAL A 29 -6.33 -4.61 23.67
N ALA A 30 -7.13 -3.57 23.39
CA ALA A 30 -7.86 -2.82 24.41
C ALA A 30 -8.81 -3.70 25.23
N ILE A 31 -9.54 -4.62 24.59
CA ILE A 31 -10.41 -5.59 25.26
C ILE A 31 -9.58 -6.47 26.20
N VAL A 32 -8.48 -7.05 25.73
CA VAL A 32 -7.59 -7.88 26.56
C VAL A 32 -6.98 -7.08 27.71
N SER A 33 -6.54 -5.84 27.46
CA SER A 33 -6.00 -4.93 28.46
C SER A 33 -7.01 -4.65 29.57
N MET A 34 -8.28 -4.45 29.25
CA MET A 34 -9.32 -4.25 30.27
C MET A 34 -9.48 -5.45 31.22
N PHE A 35 -9.25 -6.67 30.74
CA PHE A 35 -9.36 -7.89 31.57
C PHE A 35 -8.11 -8.21 32.38
N VAL A 36 -6.93 -7.79 31.93
CA VAL A 36 -5.65 -8.20 32.53
C VAL A 36 -4.94 -7.06 33.25
N TRP A 37 -4.82 -5.89 32.60
CA TRP A 37 -4.15 -4.72 33.16
C TRP A 37 -4.49 -3.44 32.36
N PRO A 38 -5.20 -2.46 32.93
CA PRO A 38 -5.66 -1.27 32.22
C PRO A 38 -4.54 -0.42 31.59
N ASP A 39 -3.33 -0.45 32.15
CA ASP A 39 -2.18 0.32 31.65
C ASP A 39 -1.67 -0.13 30.28
N LEU A 40 -2.04 -1.33 29.83
CA LEU A 40 -1.64 -1.88 28.53
C LEU A 40 -2.38 -1.23 27.34
N VAL A 41 -3.35 -0.34 27.59
CA VAL A 41 -4.06 0.40 26.53
C VAL A 41 -3.09 1.24 25.69
N SER A 42 -2.04 1.80 26.32
CA SER A 42 -0.98 2.56 25.64
C SER A 42 -0.24 1.73 24.57
N ILE A 43 0.00 0.45 24.84
CA ILE A 43 0.62 -0.49 23.89
C ILE A 43 -0.30 -0.72 22.69
N GLY A 44 -1.62 -0.85 22.94
CA GLY A 44 -2.62 -0.94 21.89
C GLY A 44 -2.57 0.27 20.95
N VAL A 45 -2.51 1.49 21.50
CA VAL A 45 -2.44 2.72 20.70
C VAL A 45 -1.20 2.73 19.80
N VAL A 46 -0.04 2.36 20.33
CA VAL A 46 1.22 2.31 19.55
C VAL A 46 1.14 1.26 18.44
N LEU A 47 0.60 0.08 18.72
CA LEU A 47 0.41 -0.98 17.72
C LEU A 47 -0.60 -0.56 16.64
N GLY A 48 -1.71 0.06 17.02
CA GLY A 48 -2.71 0.59 16.09
C GLY A 48 -2.13 1.64 15.16
N LEU A 49 -1.40 2.63 15.69
CA LEU A 49 -0.73 3.65 14.89
C LEU A 49 0.36 3.06 13.97
N GLY A 50 1.12 2.07 14.46
CA GLY A 50 2.12 1.37 13.66
C GLY A 50 1.51 0.61 12.48
N LEU A 51 0.43 -0.14 12.71
CA LEU A 51 -0.30 -0.84 11.65
C LEU A 51 -0.97 0.12 10.68
N PHE A 52 -1.51 1.23 11.19
CA PHE A 52 -2.08 2.29 10.36
C PHE A 52 -1.03 2.88 9.41
N ALA A 53 0.15 3.25 9.95
CA ALA A 53 1.26 3.78 9.17
C ALA A 53 1.76 2.77 8.13
N LEU A 54 1.92 1.50 8.51
CA LEU A 54 2.29 0.41 7.60
C LEU A 54 1.28 0.24 6.46
N GLY A 55 -0.01 0.26 6.77
CA GLY A 55 -1.07 0.16 5.77
C GLY A 55 -1.05 1.34 4.80
N LEU A 56 -0.88 2.55 5.31
CA LEU A 56 -0.80 3.76 4.49
C LEU A 56 0.44 3.75 3.58
N LEU A 57 1.60 3.34 4.10
CA LEU A 57 2.83 3.22 3.31
C LEU A 57 2.67 2.21 2.17
N ARG A 58 2.05 1.05 2.43
CA ARG A 58 1.73 0.08 1.37
C ARG A 58 0.75 0.63 0.34
N ALA A 59 -0.28 1.35 0.78
CA ALA A 59 -1.24 1.97 -0.13
C ALA A 59 -0.57 3.01 -1.04
N LEU A 60 0.32 3.84 -0.49
CA LEU A 60 1.09 4.83 -1.26
C LEU A 60 2.08 4.18 -2.23
N GLN A 61 2.73 3.08 -1.84
CA GLN A 61 3.57 2.30 -2.75
C GLN A 61 2.74 1.74 -3.91
N GLY A 62 1.59 1.13 -3.64
CA GLY A 62 0.68 0.64 -4.68
C GLY A 62 0.21 1.75 -5.63
N ALA A 63 -0.12 2.94 -5.08
CA ALA A 63 -0.51 4.11 -5.86
C ALA A 63 0.60 4.59 -6.80
N ARG A 64 1.85 4.62 -6.34
CA ARG A 64 3.01 4.95 -7.18
C ARG A 64 3.19 3.96 -8.33
N HIS A 65 3.05 2.66 -8.07
CA HIS A 65 3.13 1.64 -9.12
C HIS A 65 1.99 1.75 -10.12
N PHE A 66 0.77 2.05 -9.63
CA PHE A 66 -0.39 2.24 -10.48
C PHE A 66 -0.22 3.45 -11.43
N LEU A 67 0.26 4.58 -10.91
CA LEU A 67 0.52 5.78 -11.71
C LEU A 67 1.60 5.54 -12.78
N ARG A 68 2.73 4.89 -12.43
CA ARG A 68 3.77 4.52 -13.41
C ARG A 68 3.24 3.60 -14.52
N ASN A 69 2.35 2.66 -14.17
CA ASN A 69 1.73 1.78 -15.15
C ASN A 69 0.82 2.56 -16.11
N LEU A 70 0.08 3.57 -15.63
CA LEU A 70 -0.74 4.43 -16.46
C LEU A 70 0.10 5.30 -17.39
N GLU A 71 1.18 5.90 -16.88
CA GLU A 71 2.13 6.67 -17.70
C GLU A 71 2.73 5.81 -18.81
N THR A 72 3.17 4.59 -18.48
CA THR A 72 3.71 3.63 -19.45
C THR A 72 2.66 3.24 -20.49
N ALA A 73 1.42 2.97 -20.08
CA ALA A 73 0.33 2.64 -21.00
C ALA A 73 -0.05 3.82 -21.91
N ALA A 74 -0.03 5.05 -21.39
CA ALA A 74 -0.27 6.26 -22.15
C ALA A 74 0.86 6.51 -23.18
N LEU A 75 2.12 6.30 -22.79
CA LEU A 75 3.27 6.41 -23.69
C LEU A 75 3.24 5.36 -24.80
N VAL A 76 2.93 4.10 -24.48
CA VAL A 76 2.78 3.02 -25.48
C VAL A 76 1.64 3.34 -26.46
N ARG A 77 0.55 3.95 -25.99
CA ARG A 77 -0.58 4.35 -26.85
C ARG A 77 -0.23 5.54 -27.74
N ALA A 78 0.63 6.46 -27.29
CA ALA A 78 1.00 7.66 -28.03
C ALA A 78 2.13 7.43 -29.04
N LEU A 79 3.09 6.56 -28.74
CA LEU A 79 4.34 6.37 -29.51
C LEU A 79 4.45 5.00 -30.20
N GLY A 80 3.53 4.07 -29.91
CA GLY A 80 3.65 2.69 -30.37
C GLY A 80 4.65 1.87 -29.50
N PRO A 81 4.50 0.54 -29.48
CA PRO A 81 5.24 -0.33 -28.55
C PRO A 81 6.75 -0.37 -28.77
N ASP A 82 7.20 -0.18 -30.02
CA ASP A 82 8.62 -0.31 -30.39
C ASP A 82 9.47 0.88 -29.95
N GLU A 83 8.88 2.08 -29.86
CA GLU A 83 9.59 3.31 -29.54
C GLU A 83 9.76 3.52 -28.03
N VAL A 84 8.81 3.02 -27.23
CA VAL A 84 8.92 2.98 -25.77
C VAL A 84 10.01 2.01 -25.31
N LEU A 85 10.10 0.82 -25.92
CA LEU A 85 11.16 -0.16 -25.66
C LEU A 85 12.56 0.36 -25.99
N ARG A 86 12.67 1.26 -26.96
CA ARG A 86 13.94 1.90 -27.35
C ARG A 86 14.34 3.00 -26.36
N ARG A 87 13.39 3.75 -25.80
CA ARG A 87 13.63 4.79 -24.79
C ARG A 87 13.99 4.22 -23.42
N ASP A 88 13.31 3.16 -22.97
CA ASP A 88 13.66 2.49 -21.71
C ASP A 88 15.09 1.94 -21.77
N ARG A 89 15.50 1.35 -22.91
CA ARG A 89 16.87 0.85 -23.09
C ARG A 89 17.94 1.95 -23.16
N ALA A 90 17.55 3.18 -23.49
CA ALA A 90 18.46 4.32 -23.57
C ALA A 90 18.62 5.07 -22.24
N HIS A 91 17.71 4.85 -21.27
CA HIS A 91 17.81 5.44 -19.93
C HIS A 91 18.54 4.55 -18.91
N ASP A 92 18.82 3.29 -19.25
CA ASP A 92 19.59 2.33 -18.43
C ASP A 92 21.10 2.29 -18.77
N LEU A 93 21.60 3.21 -19.62
CA LEU A 93 23.02 3.43 -19.91
C LEU A 93 23.49 4.75 -19.29
#